data_AF-A0A1F3ABD2-F1
#
_entry.id   AF-A0A1F3ABD2-F1
#
_cell.length_a   1.000
_cell.length_b   1.000
_cell.length_c   1.000
_cell.angle_alpha   90.00
_cell.angle_beta   90.00
_cell.angle_gamma   90.00
#
_symmetry.space_group_name_H-M   'P 1'
#
loop_
_entity.id
_entity.type
_entity.pdbx_description
1 polymer ?
#
loop_
_entity_poly.entity_id
_entity_poly.type
_entity_poly.pdbx_seq_one_letter_code
_entity_poly.pdbx_strand_id
1 'polypeptide(L)'
;MARKCSNCASRKGMAKFDDETFAIAHAGLDARAGGLSGWRCAACGEVEFDARSARRYAAAGDRLVLQSRERQRREIGRGTLTP
;
A
#
# COMPACT_ATOMS: atom_id res chain seq x y z
N MET A 1 -10.31 2.53 -25.92
CA MET A 1 -9.29 1.45 -25.79
C MET A 1 -9.34 0.91 -24.37
N ALA A 2 -9.41 -0.41 -24.18
CA ALA A 2 -9.38 -1.01 -22.84
C ALA A 2 -7.94 -0.95 -22.28
N ARG A 3 -7.78 -0.48 -21.04
CA ARG A 3 -6.48 -0.44 -20.35
C ARG A 3 -5.96 -1.87 -20.18
N LYS A 4 -4.68 -2.10 -20.49
CA LYS A 4 -4.00 -3.38 -20.22
C LYS A 4 -3.54 -3.38 -18.77
N CYS A 5 -3.70 -4.51 -18.10
CA CYS A 5 -3.09 -4.73 -16.79
C CYS A 5 -1.56 -4.77 -16.93
N SER A 6 -0.86 -4.02 -16.09
CA SER A 6 0.60 -3.95 -16.11
C SER A 6 1.27 -5.24 -15.63
N ASN A 7 0.57 -6.05 -14.82
CA ASN A 7 1.09 -7.29 -14.26
C ASN A 7 0.85 -8.51 -15.18
N CYS A 8 -0.39 -8.81 -15.54
CA CYS A 8 -0.72 -10.01 -16.34
C CYS A 8 -0.90 -9.75 -17.85
N ALA A 9 -0.70 -8.51 -18.32
CA ALA A 9 -0.94 -8.05 -19.70
C ALA A 9 -2.36 -8.26 -20.24
N SER A 10 -3.29 -8.75 -19.41
CA SER A 10 -4.68 -8.97 -19.79
C SER A 10 -5.36 -7.66 -20.17
N ARG A 11 -6.14 -7.71 -21.25
CA ARG A 11 -7.07 -6.64 -21.65
C ARG A 11 -8.45 -6.82 -21.03
N LYS A 12 -8.68 -7.92 -20.32
CA LYS A 12 -9.97 -8.24 -19.71
C LYS A 12 -10.15 -7.41 -18.44
N GLY A 13 -11.06 -6.44 -18.53
CA GLY A 13 -11.78 -5.91 -17.36
C GLY A 13 -10.90 -5.24 -16.32
N MET A 14 -10.16 -4.20 -16.70
CA MET A 14 -9.68 -3.21 -15.74
C MET A 14 -10.90 -2.42 -15.24
N ALA A 15 -11.48 -2.86 -14.13
CA ALA A 15 -12.65 -2.24 -13.53
C ALA A 15 -12.22 -1.00 -12.75
N LYS A 16 -12.81 0.15 -13.07
CA LYS A 16 -12.56 1.37 -12.30
C LYS A 16 -13.21 1.25 -10.93
N PHE A 17 -12.50 1.67 -9.89
CA PHE A 17 -13.05 1.90 -8.57
C PHE A 17 -12.78 3.33 -8.13
N ASP A 18 -13.60 3.81 -7.20
CA ASP A 18 -13.54 5.17 -6.68
C ASP A 18 -13.88 5.17 -5.18
N ASP A 19 -13.24 6.07 -4.43
CA ASP A 19 -13.44 6.28 -2.99
C ASP A 19 -13.28 5.00 -2.13
N GLU A 20 -12.44 4.06 -2.54
CA GLU A 20 -12.19 2.84 -1.77
C GLU A 20 -11.14 3.05 -0.67
N THR A 21 -11.25 2.26 0.40
CA THR A 21 -10.26 2.23 1.48
C THR A 21 -9.46 0.93 1.42
N PHE A 22 -8.14 1.05 1.42
CA PHE A 22 -7.21 -0.08 1.41
C PHE A 22 -6.51 -0.20 2.76
N ALA A 23 -6.41 -1.43 3.25
CA ALA A 23 -5.59 -1.77 4.41
C ALA A 23 -4.14 -1.98 3.97
N ILE A 24 -3.20 -1.44 4.74
CA ILE A 24 -1.76 -1.55 4.52
C ILE A 24 -1.19 -2.14 5.80
N ALA A 25 -0.49 -3.26 5.70
CA ALA A 25 0.19 -3.89 6.82
C ALA A 25 1.71 -3.89 6.58
N HIS A 26 2.49 -3.48 7.56
CA HIS A 26 3.94 -3.51 7.51
C HIS A 26 4.54 -3.72 8.91
N ALA A 27 5.41 -4.72 9.07
CA ALA A 27 6.13 -5.00 10.32
C ALA A 27 5.23 -5.09 11.58
N GLY A 28 4.03 -5.67 11.43
CA GLY A 28 3.03 -5.78 12.51
C GLY A 28 2.33 -4.47 12.87
N LEU A 29 2.45 -3.44 12.03
CA LEU A 29 1.69 -2.20 12.10
C LEU A 29 0.69 -2.14 10.93
N ASP A 30 -0.48 -1.57 11.19
CA ASP A 30 -1.56 -1.45 10.21
C ASP A 30 -1.94 0.01 10.00
N ALA A 31 -2.16 0.39 8.74
CA ALA A 31 -2.75 1.66 8.35
C ALA A 31 -3.91 1.43 7.39
N ARG A 32 -4.81 2.42 7.31
CA ARG A 32 -5.85 2.48 6.29
C ARG A 32 -5.66 3.72 5.45
N ALA A 33 -5.63 3.55 4.14
CA ALA A 33 -5.59 4.64 3.17
C ALA A 33 -6.96 4.71 2.48
N GLY A 34 -7.74 5.74 2.83
CA GLY A 34 -9.09 5.98 2.29
C GLY A 34 -9.11 6.94 1.10
N GLY A 35 -10.25 7.00 0.43
CA GLY A 35 -10.46 7.88 -0.72
C GLY A 35 -9.51 7.57 -1.87
N LEU A 36 -9.28 6.28 -2.14
CA LEU A 36 -8.41 5.83 -3.22
C LEU A 36 -9.25 5.44 -4.43
N SER A 37 -8.78 5.88 -5.59
CA SER A 37 -9.37 5.57 -6.87
C SER A 37 -8.33 4.98 -7.81
N GLY A 38 -8.80 4.18 -8.76
CA GLY A 38 -7.90 3.45 -9.66
C GLY A 38 -8.62 2.40 -10.48
N TRP A 39 -7.87 1.38 -10.86
CA TRP A 39 -8.36 0.25 -11.66
C TRP A 39 -7.95 -1.06 -11.01
N ARG A 40 -8.88 -2.00 -10.92
CA ARG A 40 -8.63 -3.37 -10.48
C ARG A 40 -8.77 -4.32 -11.65
N CYS A 41 -7.75 -5.13 -11.89
CA CYS A 41 -7.79 -6.16 -12.91
C CYS A 41 -8.69 -7.31 -12.45
N ALA A 42 -9.76 -7.58 -13.18
CA ALA A 42 -10.64 -8.72 -12.89
C ALA A 42 -9.97 -10.09 -13.13
N ALA A 43 -8.84 -10.14 -13.84
CA ALA A 43 -8.15 -11.40 -14.17
C ALA A 43 -7.16 -11.85 -13.09
N CYS A 44 -6.38 -10.92 -12.50
CA CYS A 44 -5.34 -11.26 -11.52
C CYS A 44 -5.45 -10.48 -10.20
N GLY A 45 -6.41 -9.56 -10.07
CA GLY A 45 -6.60 -8.76 -8.87
C GLY A 45 -5.67 -7.55 -8.74
N GLU A 46 -4.77 -7.32 -9.71
CA GLU A 46 -3.84 -6.18 -9.70
C GLU A 46 -4.59 -4.86 -9.54
N VAL A 47 -4.08 -3.98 -8.68
CA VAL A 47 -4.65 -2.65 -8.41
C VAL A 47 -3.69 -1.58 -8.88
N GLU A 48 -4.11 -0.81 -9.87
CA GLU A 48 -3.38 0.35 -10.37
C GLU A 48 -4.08 1.62 -9.86
N PHE A 49 -3.49 2.31 -8.88
CA PHE A 49 -4.02 3.58 -8.38
C PHE A 49 -3.81 4.73 -9.38
N ASP A 50 -4.71 5.73 -9.36
CA ASP A 50 -4.42 7.01 -10.01
C ASP A 50 -3.26 7.74 -9.31
N ALA A 51 -2.70 8.77 -9.96
CA ALA A 51 -1.53 9.46 -9.43
C ALA A 51 -1.73 10.12 -8.04
N ARG A 52 -2.92 10.63 -7.73
CA ARG A 52 -3.23 11.22 -6.41
C ARG A 52 -3.39 10.12 -5.37
N SER A 53 -4.13 9.06 -5.70
CA SER A 53 -4.37 7.91 -4.85
C SER A 53 -3.08 7.15 -4.54
N ALA A 54 -2.22 6.95 -5.54
CA ALA A 54 -0.90 6.34 -5.39
C ALA A 54 -0.02 7.09 -4.38
N ARG A 55 -0.03 8.44 -4.42
CA ARG A 55 0.71 9.26 -3.45
C ARG A 55 0.17 9.10 -2.02
N ARG A 56 -1.16 9.04 -1.84
CA ARG A 56 -1.77 8.82 -0.52
C ARG A 56 -1.45 7.44 0.02
N TYR A 57 -1.54 6.41 -0.82
CA TYR A 57 -1.18 5.04 -0.46
C TYR A 57 0.30 4.94 -0.07
N ALA A 58 1.20 5.52 -0.87
CA ALA A 58 2.63 5.57 -0.57
C ALA A 58 2.93 6.29 0.75
N ALA A 59 2.34 7.47 0.97
CA ALA A 59 2.54 8.22 2.22
C ALA A 59 2.05 7.46 3.46
N ALA A 60 0.95 6.70 3.35
CA ALA A 60 0.47 5.84 4.43
C ALA A 60 1.44 4.69 4.70
N GLY A 61 1.99 4.06 3.66
CA GLY A 61 3.05 3.05 3.79
C GLY A 61 4.34 3.60 4.39
N ASP A 62 4.82 4.74 3.92
CA ASP A 62 6.02 5.41 4.45
C ASP A 62 5.89 5.68 5.95
N ARG A 63 4.71 6.09 6.39
CA ARG A 63 4.42 6.31 7.81
C ARG A 63 4.60 5.02 8.63
N LEU A 64 4.13 3.88 8.12
CA LEU A 64 4.33 2.58 8.77
C LEU A 64 5.81 2.19 8.84
N VAL A 65 6.57 2.42 7.76
CA VAL A 65 8.01 2.15 7.72
C VAL A 65 8.74 3.01 8.76
N LEU A 66 8.43 4.31 8.84
CA LEU A 66 9.03 5.21 9.82
C LEU A 66 8.67 4.82 11.26
N GLN A 67 7.43 4.43 11.52
CA GLN A 67 7.00 3.94 12.84
C GLN A 67 7.71 2.64 13.23
N SER A 68 7.83 1.69 12.30
CA SER A 68 8.55 0.44 12.51
C SER A 68 10.02 0.71 12.86
N ARG A 69 10.69 1.60 12.12
CA ARG A 69 12.08 1.99 12.39
C ARG A 69 12.23 2.66 13.76
N GLU A 70 11.33 3.56 14.14
CA GLU A 70 11.36 4.19 15.46
C GLU A 70 11.15 3.16 16.58
N ARG A 71 10.26 2.18 16.39
CA ARG A 71 10.07 1.07 17.32
C ARG A 71 11.35 0.24 17.46
N GLN A 72 11.96 -0.16 16.35
CA GLN A 72 13.23 -0.91 16.35
C GLN A 72 14.33 -0.12 17.05
N ARG A 73 14.43 1.19 16.79
CA ARG A 73 15.42 2.06 17.43
C ARG A 73 15.23 2.11 18.95
N ARG A 74 13.98 2.18 19.43
CA ARG A 74 13.67 2.14 20.87
C ARG A 74 13.98 0.79 21.51
N GLU A 75 13.74 -0.30 20.79
CA GLU A 75 14.05 -1.65 21.26
C GLU A 75 15.57 -1.87 21.36
N ILE A 76 16.34 -1.43 20.35
CA ILE A 76 17.82 -1.49 20.36
C ILE A 76 18.39 -0.56 21.44
N GLY A 77 17.89 0.67 21.56
CA GLY A 77 18.32 1.61 22.61
C GLY A 77 18.00 1.15 24.03
N ARG A 78 17.09 0.19 24.20
CA ARG A 78 16.77 -0.47 25.47
C ARG A 78 17.53 -1.79 25.68
N GLY A 79 18.29 -2.27 24.70
CA GLY A 79 18.70 -3.66 24.58
C GLY A 79 20.17 -3.93 24.22
N THR A 80 21.11 -3.06 24.59
CA THR A 80 22.53 -3.42 24.71
C THR A 80 23.05 -3.06 26.10
N LEU A 81 22.59 -3.81 27.09
CA LEU A 81 23.24 -4.07 28.38
C LEU A 81 22.67 -5.41 28.88
N THR A 82 23.01 -6.48 28.16
CA THR A 82 23.00 -7.83 28.74
C THR A 82 24.29 -7.94 29.57
N PRO A 83 24.23 -8.19 30.89
CA PRO A 83 25.43 -8.44 31.69
C PRO A 83 26.12 -9.75 31.30
#